data_AF-A0A957SAQ6-F1
#
_entry.id   AF-A0A957SAQ6-F1
#
_cell.length_a   1.000
_cell.length_b   1.000
_cell.length_c   1.000
_cell.angle_alpha   90.00
_cell.angle_beta   90.00
_cell.angle_gamma   90.00
#
_symmetry.space_group_name_H-M   'P 1'
#
loop_
_entity.id
_entity.type
_entity.pdbx_description
1 polymer ?
#
loop_
_entity_poly.entity_id
_entity_poly.type
_entity_poly.pdbx_seq_one_letter_code
_entity_poly.pdbx_strand_id
1 'polypeptide(L)'
;MTKFGFGAAVAAGLLVGGLSVGSAQAADLGGNCCADLEERIAELEATTVRKGNRKVSLTISGWVAEQVMYWDDGTESNVYVTGLGTTLSSHFKLTGAAQITPGWSAGYVIHVEAGTEDPLTSLDQDHDDGGSGVRVHQSYWFLKSETLGKLSVGKMSQASDNAAILVDGSGSLVPANWLNITGDGLNQVNPLGFCHTIGDGIGGDCNGVTLNVVRYDTPVFGGFSFSASWGEDDMWDVAGRYAGEFNGIKL
;
A
#
# COMPACT_ATOMS: atom_id res chain seq x y z
N MET A 1 49.82 -8.57 -27.84
CA MET A 1 48.92 -8.84 -26.70
C MET A 1 47.69 -9.55 -27.23
N THR A 2 47.30 -10.59 -26.50
CA THR A 2 46.73 -11.85 -26.97
C THR A 2 45.20 -11.79 -27.10
N LYS A 3 44.66 -12.41 -28.15
CA LYS A 3 43.21 -12.62 -28.36
C LYS A 3 42.70 -13.74 -27.45
N PHE A 4 41.60 -13.53 -26.73
CA PHE A 4 40.86 -14.58 -26.03
C PHE A 4 39.57 -14.88 -26.79
N GLY A 5 39.46 -16.11 -27.30
CA GLY A 5 38.21 -16.71 -27.77
C GLY A 5 37.62 -17.58 -26.66
N PHE A 6 36.33 -17.44 -26.40
CA PHE A 6 35.58 -18.31 -25.48
C PHE A 6 35.07 -19.53 -26.25
N GLY A 7 35.52 -20.71 -25.85
CA GLY A 7 35.02 -22.00 -26.31
C GLY A 7 33.82 -22.46 -25.49
N ALA A 8 32.77 -22.89 -26.19
CA ALA A 8 31.60 -23.56 -25.62
C ALA A 8 31.93 -25.04 -25.34
N ALA A 9 31.58 -25.53 -24.14
CA ALA A 9 31.61 -26.95 -23.80
C ALA A 9 30.19 -27.42 -23.45
N VAL A 10 29.64 -28.27 -24.31
CA VAL A 10 28.39 -29.02 -24.11
C VAL A 10 28.78 -30.39 -23.54
N ALA A 11 28.26 -30.73 -22.35
CA ALA A 11 28.39 -32.07 -21.78
C ALA A 11 27.03 -32.77 -21.83
N ALA A 12 26.93 -33.77 -22.71
CA ALA A 12 25.84 -34.73 -22.77
C ALA A 12 26.14 -35.90 -21.83
N GLY A 13 25.19 -36.24 -20.96
CA GLY A 13 25.22 -37.46 -20.14
C GLY A 13 23.96 -38.28 -20.38
N LEU A 14 24.09 -39.35 -21.17
CA LEU A 14 23.11 -40.44 -21.26
C LEU A 14 23.31 -41.41 -20.09
N LEU A 15 22.24 -41.70 -19.34
CA LEU A 15 22.10 -42.94 -18.57
C LEU A 15 20.78 -43.61 -18.95
N VAL A 16 20.91 -44.72 -19.66
CA VAL A 16 19.86 -45.71 -19.91
C VAL A 16 19.90 -46.72 -18.76
N GLY A 17 18.74 -47.05 -18.18
CA GLY A 17 18.68 -48.18 -17.25
C GLY A 17 17.41 -48.29 -16.42
N GLY A 18 16.38 -48.88 -17.01
CA GLY A 18 15.48 -49.86 -16.35
C GLY A 18 14.57 -49.36 -15.23
N LEU A 19 13.27 -49.27 -15.52
CA LEU A 19 12.21 -49.66 -14.59
C LEU A 19 11.02 -50.20 -15.39
N SER A 20 10.96 -51.54 -15.41
CA SER A 20 9.77 -52.38 -15.37
C SER A 20 8.42 -51.78 -15.80
N VAL A 21 7.89 -52.40 -16.85
CA VAL A 21 6.47 -52.53 -17.20
C VAL A 21 5.64 -52.85 -15.94
N GLY A 22 5.01 -51.84 -15.38
CA GLY A 22 3.88 -51.98 -14.45
C GLY A 22 2.59 -51.84 -15.26
N SER A 23 1.80 -52.91 -15.27
CA SER A 23 0.48 -53.03 -15.89
C SER A 23 -0.34 -51.74 -15.94
N ALA A 24 -0.77 -51.34 -17.14
CA ALA A 24 -2.01 -50.58 -17.29
C ALA A 24 -3.13 -51.40 -16.63
N GLN A 25 -3.53 -51.03 -15.42
CA GLN A 25 -4.78 -51.49 -14.84
C GLN A 25 -5.87 -50.78 -15.62
N ALA A 26 -6.59 -51.55 -16.43
CA ALA A 26 -7.88 -51.13 -16.93
C ALA A 26 -8.73 -50.70 -15.73
N ALA A 27 -9.38 -49.54 -15.85
CA ALA A 27 -10.43 -49.15 -14.93
C ALA A 27 -11.50 -50.26 -14.97
N ASP A 28 -11.51 -51.09 -13.93
CA ASP A 28 -12.66 -51.91 -13.59
C ASP A 28 -13.78 -50.94 -13.20
N LEU A 29 -14.68 -50.65 -14.14
CA LEU A 29 -15.92 -49.89 -13.92
C LEU A 29 -16.97 -50.77 -13.23
N GLY A 30 -16.56 -51.52 -12.21
CA GLY A 30 -17.32 -52.60 -11.60
C GLY A 30 -17.26 -52.56 -10.08
N GLY A 31 -17.90 -51.55 -9.48
CA GLY A 31 -18.34 -51.63 -8.09
C GLY A 31 -17.51 -50.86 -7.06
N ASN A 32 -17.56 -49.52 -7.11
CA ASN A 32 -17.37 -48.70 -5.90
C ASN A 32 -17.87 -47.25 -6.06
N CYS A 33 -18.97 -47.05 -6.81
CA CYS A 33 -19.49 -45.71 -7.10
C CYS A 33 -19.80 -44.89 -5.83
N CYS A 34 -20.16 -45.53 -4.72
CA CYS A 34 -20.65 -44.83 -3.53
C CYS A 34 -19.67 -44.84 -2.34
N ALA A 35 -18.79 -45.83 -2.20
CA ALA A 35 -17.84 -45.88 -1.08
C ALA A 35 -16.69 -44.87 -1.25
N ASP A 36 -16.17 -44.72 -2.47
CA ASP A 36 -15.19 -43.66 -2.80
C ASP A 36 -15.81 -42.26 -2.70
N LEU A 37 -17.11 -42.13 -2.99
CA LEU A 37 -17.82 -40.86 -2.80
C LEU A 37 -17.99 -40.52 -1.32
N GLU A 38 -18.38 -41.46 -0.46
CA GLU A 38 -18.52 -41.17 0.97
C GLU A 38 -17.17 -40.90 1.65
N GLU A 39 -16.11 -41.62 1.26
CA GLU A 39 -14.76 -41.34 1.75
C GLU A 39 -14.23 -39.99 1.24
N ARG A 40 -14.45 -39.64 -0.03
CA ARG A 40 -14.12 -38.33 -0.57
C ARG A 40 -15.03 -37.22 -0.03
N ILE A 41 -16.29 -37.50 0.30
CA ILE A 41 -17.17 -36.56 1.00
C ILE A 41 -16.68 -36.36 2.42
N ALA A 42 -16.29 -37.42 3.15
CA ALA A 42 -15.73 -37.29 4.49
C ALA A 42 -14.39 -36.55 4.48
N GLU A 43 -13.53 -36.76 3.47
CA GLU A 43 -12.30 -36.00 3.27
C GLU A 43 -12.60 -34.55 2.85
N LEU A 44 -13.60 -34.32 2.00
CA LEU A 44 -14.06 -32.99 1.61
C LEU A 44 -14.69 -32.27 2.80
N GLU A 45 -15.48 -32.92 3.63
CA GLU A 45 -16.08 -32.37 4.84
C GLU A 45 -15.00 -32.09 5.90
N ALA A 46 -14.04 -32.99 6.10
CA ALA A 46 -12.88 -32.75 6.96
C ALA A 46 -11.98 -31.60 6.45
N THR A 47 -11.82 -31.46 5.13
CA THR A 47 -11.08 -30.34 4.51
C THR A 47 -11.91 -29.07 4.34
N THR A 48 -13.24 -29.12 4.45
CA THR A 48 -14.15 -27.97 4.38
C THR A 48 -14.41 -27.40 5.78
N VAL A 49 -14.58 -28.26 6.78
CA VAL A 49 -14.66 -27.88 8.21
C VAL A 49 -13.33 -27.27 8.68
N ARG A 50 -12.18 -27.67 8.11
CA ARG A 50 -10.87 -27.06 8.41
C ARG A 50 -10.52 -25.83 7.57
N LYS A 51 -11.18 -25.58 6.44
CA LYS A 51 -10.74 -24.55 5.49
C LYS A 51 -11.77 -23.42 5.42
N GLY A 52 -11.62 -22.52 6.39
CA GLY A 52 -12.19 -21.17 6.35
C GLY A 52 -11.97 -20.48 4.99
N ASN A 53 -12.85 -19.54 4.72
CA ASN A 53 -13.14 -18.89 3.43
C ASN A 53 -12.04 -18.98 2.35
N ARG A 54 -12.16 -19.94 1.40
CA ARG A 54 -11.22 -20.15 0.27
C ARG A 54 -11.25 -19.07 -0.80
N LYS A 55 -12.17 -18.10 -0.69
CA LYS A 55 -12.35 -17.01 -1.66
C LYS A 55 -11.93 -15.70 -1.02
N VAL A 56 -10.62 -15.49 -0.93
CA VAL A 56 -10.06 -14.16 -0.63
C VAL A 56 -9.96 -13.42 -1.95
N SER A 57 -10.56 -12.23 -2.04
CA SER A 57 -10.34 -11.37 -3.21
C SER A 57 -8.88 -10.90 -3.22
N LEU A 58 -8.29 -10.80 -4.42
CA LEU A 58 -7.08 -10.03 -4.64
C LEU A 58 -7.40 -8.97 -5.67
N THR A 59 -7.22 -7.72 -5.28
CA THR A 59 -7.32 -6.56 -6.15
C THR A 59 -5.94 -5.93 -6.25
N ILE A 60 -5.48 -5.74 -7.48
CA ILE A 60 -4.29 -4.97 -7.80
C ILE A 60 -4.76 -3.61 -8.32
N SER A 61 -4.24 -2.54 -7.73
CA SER A 61 -4.55 -1.16 -8.08
C SER A 61 -3.28 -0.31 -8.00
N GLY A 62 -3.32 0.93 -8.47
CA GLY A 62 -2.18 1.84 -8.42
C GLY A 62 -2.17 2.80 -9.60
N TRP A 63 -1.09 3.57 -9.71
CA TRP A 63 -0.87 4.51 -10.80
C TRP A 63 0.62 4.68 -11.11
N VAL A 64 0.88 5.26 -12.27
CA VAL A 64 2.18 5.80 -12.66
C VAL A 64 2.06 7.31 -12.66
N ALA A 65 2.96 7.97 -11.96
CA ALA A 65 3.01 9.41 -11.83
C ALA A 65 4.43 9.92 -12.11
N GLU A 66 4.54 10.65 -13.20
CA GLU A 66 5.77 11.29 -13.69
C GLU A 66 5.42 12.74 -14.04
N GLN A 67 6.40 13.63 -13.91
CA GLN A 67 6.22 15.05 -14.18
C GLN A 67 7.41 15.65 -14.91
N VAL A 68 7.15 16.78 -15.57
CA VAL A 68 8.15 17.65 -16.17
C VAL A 68 8.08 18.98 -15.44
N MET A 69 9.17 19.39 -14.80
CA MET A 69 9.23 20.57 -13.97
C MET A 69 10.23 21.55 -14.58
N TYR A 70 9.79 22.78 -14.83
CA TYR A 70 10.66 23.90 -15.20
C TYR A 70 10.85 24.81 -13.99
N TRP A 71 12.07 25.31 -13.81
CA TRP A 71 12.40 26.30 -12.79
C TRP A 71 13.36 27.36 -13.34
N ASP A 72 13.36 28.52 -12.69
CA ASP A 72 14.23 29.67 -12.96
C ASP A 72 14.47 30.40 -11.63
N ASP A 73 15.72 30.48 -11.19
CA ASP A 73 16.12 31.16 -9.96
C ASP A 73 16.64 32.59 -10.18
N GLY A 74 16.57 33.07 -11.43
CA GLY A 74 17.11 34.37 -11.88
C GLY A 74 18.59 34.35 -12.26
N THR A 75 19.29 33.23 -12.06
CA THR A 75 20.69 33.00 -12.46
C THR A 75 20.77 31.87 -13.49
N GLU A 76 20.08 30.76 -13.24
CA GLU A 76 19.95 29.59 -14.11
C GLU A 76 18.48 29.20 -14.28
N SER A 77 18.19 28.55 -15.40
CA SER A 77 16.89 27.94 -15.64
C SER A 77 17.07 26.55 -16.24
N ASN A 78 16.33 25.57 -15.76
CA ASN A 78 16.44 24.19 -16.24
C ASN A 78 15.08 23.47 -16.22
N VAL A 79 15.04 22.30 -16.86
CA VAL A 79 13.87 21.42 -16.91
C VAL A 79 14.26 20.04 -16.42
N TYR A 80 13.54 19.53 -15.42
CA TYR A 80 13.71 18.18 -14.89
C TYR A 80 12.55 17.28 -15.23
N VAL A 81 12.85 16.00 -15.42
CA VAL A 81 11.86 14.93 -15.58
C VAL A 81 12.03 13.99 -14.40
N THR A 82 11.01 13.90 -13.55
CA THR A 82 11.09 13.18 -12.28
C THR A 82 9.70 12.67 -11.86
N GLY A 83 9.66 11.79 -10.87
CA GLY A 83 8.41 11.35 -10.25
C GLY A 83 7.86 12.38 -9.24
N LEU A 84 6.96 11.93 -8.38
CA LEU A 84 6.28 12.76 -7.37
C LEU A 84 6.84 12.56 -5.94
N GLY A 85 8.10 12.15 -5.80
CA GLY A 85 8.75 11.97 -4.50
C GLY A 85 8.21 10.84 -3.63
N THR A 86 7.73 11.19 -2.44
CA THR A 86 7.19 10.22 -1.48
C THR A 86 5.69 10.36 -1.25
N THR A 87 5.02 9.29 -0.82
CA THR A 87 3.55 9.23 -0.55
C THR A 87 2.61 9.28 -1.77
N LEU A 88 3.04 9.90 -2.88
CA LEU A 88 2.28 10.00 -4.14
C LEU A 88 2.99 9.44 -5.37
N SER A 89 4.21 8.94 -5.20
CA SER A 89 5.00 8.31 -6.26
C SER A 89 4.21 7.21 -6.98
N SER A 90 4.65 6.92 -8.22
CA SER A 90 4.30 5.70 -8.95
C SER A 90 4.28 4.48 -8.01
N HIS A 91 3.17 3.74 -8.02
CA HIS A 91 2.98 2.67 -7.04
C HIS A 91 1.99 1.61 -7.49
N PHE A 92 1.99 0.51 -6.75
CA PHE A 92 0.92 -0.48 -6.79
C PHE A 92 0.48 -0.87 -5.38
N LYS A 93 -0.77 -1.28 -5.28
CA LYS A 93 -1.43 -1.69 -4.05
C LYS A 93 -2.18 -2.99 -4.27
N LEU A 94 -1.84 -3.97 -3.44
CA LEU A 94 -2.47 -5.27 -3.34
C LEU A 94 -3.41 -5.25 -2.14
N THR A 95 -4.70 -5.42 -2.38
CA THR A 95 -5.70 -5.52 -1.31
C THR A 95 -6.50 -6.78 -1.44
N GLY A 96 -6.89 -7.35 -0.31
CA GLY A 96 -7.81 -8.47 -0.30
C GLY A 96 -8.70 -8.45 0.93
N ALA A 97 -9.91 -8.97 0.79
CA ALA A 97 -10.83 -9.14 1.91
C ALA A 97 -11.71 -10.37 1.71
N ALA A 98 -12.19 -10.92 2.82
CA ALA A 98 -13.08 -12.06 2.85
C ALA A 98 -14.03 -11.96 4.04
N GLN A 99 -15.30 -12.33 3.84
CA GLN A 99 -16.25 -12.48 4.92
C GLN A 99 -15.85 -13.66 5.81
N ILE A 100 -15.78 -13.51 7.12
CA ILE A 100 -15.49 -14.63 8.03
C ILE A 100 -16.80 -15.29 8.50
N THR A 101 -17.76 -14.45 8.91
CA THR A 101 -19.10 -14.82 9.39
C THR A 101 -20.02 -13.64 9.13
N PRO A 102 -21.37 -13.75 9.05
CA PRO A 102 -22.24 -12.59 8.80
C PRO A 102 -21.90 -11.40 9.70
N GLY A 103 -21.78 -10.21 9.10
CA GLY A 103 -21.40 -8.98 9.80
C GLY A 103 -19.91 -8.80 10.11
N TRP A 104 -19.04 -9.78 9.79
CA TRP A 104 -17.59 -9.73 10.03
C TRP A 104 -16.75 -10.12 8.81
N SER A 105 -15.73 -9.31 8.52
CA SER A 105 -14.74 -9.57 7.47
C SER A 105 -13.31 -9.39 7.97
N ALA A 106 -12.37 -10.07 7.33
CA ALA A 106 -10.95 -9.83 7.48
C ALA A 106 -10.37 -9.40 6.12
N GLY A 107 -9.30 -8.62 6.16
CA GLY A 107 -8.58 -8.25 4.96
C GLY A 107 -7.18 -7.75 5.22
N TYR A 108 -6.49 -7.39 4.13
CA TYR A 108 -5.13 -6.89 4.16
C TYR A 108 -4.91 -5.84 3.08
N VAL A 109 -3.86 -5.05 3.30
CA VAL A 109 -3.35 -4.06 2.37
C VAL A 109 -1.83 -4.15 2.34
N ILE A 110 -1.27 -4.23 1.14
CA ILE A 110 0.15 -4.03 0.86
C ILE A 110 0.24 -2.94 -0.21
N HIS A 111 0.87 -1.82 0.11
CA HIS A 111 1.07 -0.69 -0.78
C HIS A 111 2.57 -0.45 -0.93
N VAL A 112 3.05 -0.61 -2.16
CA VAL A 112 4.47 -0.52 -2.52
C VAL A 112 4.66 0.61 -3.52
N GLU A 113 5.56 1.51 -3.18
CA GLU A 113 5.92 2.69 -3.96
C GLU A 113 7.25 2.46 -4.67
N ALA A 114 7.30 2.83 -5.95
CA ALA A 114 8.55 3.07 -6.66
C ALA A 114 9.00 4.48 -6.26
N GLY A 115 9.90 4.55 -5.29
CA GLY A 115 10.41 5.79 -4.77
C GLY A 115 11.23 6.54 -5.81
N THR A 116 10.87 7.81 -5.99
CA THR A 116 11.66 8.83 -6.67
C THR A 116 12.01 9.91 -5.66
N GLU A 117 12.94 10.78 -6.02
CA GLU A 117 13.21 11.97 -5.21
C GLU A 117 12.04 12.95 -5.24
N ASP A 118 11.93 13.71 -4.15
CA ASP A 118 10.99 14.80 -4.07
C ASP A 118 11.48 15.97 -4.93
N PRO A 119 10.70 16.40 -5.93
CA PRO A 119 11.11 17.43 -6.87
C PRO A 119 11.38 18.80 -6.23
N LEU A 120 10.85 19.06 -5.02
CA LEU A 120 10.91 20.37 -4.39
C LEU A 120 11.83 20.42 -3.17
N THR A 121 12.20 19.27 -2.61
CA THR A 121 13.08 19.21 -1.43
C THR A 121 14.40 18.48 -1.67
N SER A 122 14.49 17.64 -2.71
CA SER A 122 15.67 16.78 -2.95
C SER A 122 16.42 17.07 -4.25
N LEU A 123 15.82 17.80 -5.20
CA LEU A 123 16.47 18.19 -6.45
C LEU A 123 16.99 19.63 -6.34
N ASP A 124 18.20 19.87 -6.84
CA ASP A 124 18.80 21.20 -6.92
C ASP A 124 19.53 21.42 -8.25
N GLN A 125 20.07 22.63 -8.43
CA GLN A 125 20.80 23.04 -9.63
C GLN A 125 22.01 22.15 -9.99
N ASP A 126 22.61 21.50 -9.00
CA ASP A 126 23.82 20.68 -9.13
C ASP A 126 23.53 19.16 -9.02
N HIS A 127 22.32 18.77 -8.59
CA HIS A 127 21.89 17.39 -8.39
C HIS A 127 20.47 17.15 -8.97
N ASP A 128 20.43 16.61 -10.19
CA ASP A 128 19.21 16.18 -10.88
C ASP A 128 18.94 14.67 -10.77
N ASP A 129 19.96 13.89 -10.38
CA ASP A 129 19.89 12.45 -10.11
C ASP A 129 19.89 12.18 -8.61
N GLY A 130 18.90 11.42 -8.12
CA GLY A 130 18.85 10.97 -6.73
C GLY A 130 18.52 9.49 -6.54
N GLY A 131 18.40 9.09 -5.26
CA GLY A 131 18.29 7.71 -4.83
C GLY A 131 17.03 7.02 -5.35
N SER A 132 17.21 5.95 -6.12
CA SER A 132 16.12 5.10 -6.59
C SER A 132 15.89 3.91 -5.65
N GLY A 133 14.63 3.56 -5.40
CA GLY A 133 14.32 2.43 -4.55
C GLY A 133 12.85 2.03 -4.55
N VAL A 134 12.57 0.85 -4.02
CA VAL A 134 11.21 0.39 -3.77
C VAL A 134 10.98 0.43 -2.27
N ARG A 135 9.89 1.06 -1.82
CA ARG A 135 9.54 1.15 -0.40
C ARG A 135 8.11 0.70 -0.13
N VAL A 136 7.90 0.17 1.06
CA VAL A 136 6.57 -0.23 1.54
C VAL A 136 5.94 0.96 2.26
N HIS A 137 4.90 1.54 1.66
CA HIS A 137 4.14 2.65 2.23
C HIS A 137 3.11 2.14 3.25
N GLN A 138 2.29 1.15 2.90
CA GLN A 138 1.36 0.51 3.84
C GLN A 138 1.53 -1.01 3.83
N SER A 139 1.45 -1.63 5.00
CA SER A 139 1.43 -3.09 5.17
C SER A 139 0.70 -3.45 6.45
N TYR A 140 -0.56 -3.84 6.34
CA TYR A 140 -1.40 -4.15 7.50
C TYR A 140 -2.50 -5.15 7.16
N TRP A 141 -3.02 -5.78 8.20
CA TRP A 141 -4.27 -6.55 8.15
C TRP A 141 -5.34 -5.89 9.01
N PHE A 142 -6.59 -6.25 8.79
CA PHE A 142 -7.71 -5.74 9.58
C PHE A 142 -8.80 -6.79 9.81
N LEU A 143 -9.54 -6.58 10.90
CA LEU A 143 -10.84 -7.17 11.16
C LEU A 143 -11.88 -6.06 11.14
N LYS A 144 -12.98 -6.26 10.42
CA LYS A 144 -14.06 -5.29 10.28
C LYS A 144 -15.39 -5.93 10.63
N SER A 145 -16.10 -5.28 11.54
CA SER A 145 -17.49 -5.54 11.90
C SER A 145 -18.38 -4.44 11.33
N GLU A 146 -19.57 -4.82 10.86
CA GLU A 146 -20.60 -3.87 10.42
C GLU A 146 -21.13 -2.99 11.56
N THR A 147 -21.12 -3.49 12.79
CA THR A 147 -21.68 -2.79 13.96
C THR A 147 -20.64 -2.28 14.94
N LEU A 148 -19.44 -2.87 14.96
CA LEU A 148 -18.36 -2.49 15.88
C LEU A 148 -17.24 -1.71 15.22
N GLY A 149 -17.22 -1.56 13.89
CA GLY A 149 -16.18 -0.82 13.19
C GLY A 149 -15.00 -1.69 12.80
N LYS A 150 -13.82 -1.10 12.64
CA LYS A 150 -12.64 -1.76 12.06
C LYS A 150 -11.43 -1.63 12.97
N LEU A 151 -10.80 -2.76 13.28
CA LEU A 151 -9.49 -2.84 13.93
C LEU A 151 -8.44 -3.22 12.89
N SER A 152 -7.37 -2.43 12.80
CA SER A 152 -6.26 -2.64 11.86
C SER A 152 -4.94 -2.72 12.62
N VAL A 153 -4.01 -3.55 12.14
CA VAL A 153 -2.69 -3.74 12.77
C VAL A 153 -1.60 -3.82 11.68
N GLY A 154 -0.59 -2.96 11.80
CA GLY A 154 0.56 -2.93 10.91
C GLY A 154 1.00 -1.52 10.56
N LYS A 155 1.76 -1.38 9.47
CA LYS A 155 2.22 -0.09 8.96
C LYS A 155 1.10 0.61 8.19
N MET A 156 0.56 1.71 8.71
CA MET A 156 -0.53 2.48 8.10
C MET A 156 -0.59 3.92 8.61
N SER A 157 -1.49 4.70 8.00
CA SER A 157 -1.88 6.05 8.41
C SER A 157 -2.46 6.10 9.82
N GLN A 158 -2.00 7.03 10.64
CA GLN A 158 -2.54 7.28 11.98
C GLN A 158 -3.87 8.05 11.96
N ALA A 159 -4.58 8.12 13.08
CA ALA A 159 -5.98 8.56 13.16
C ALA A 159 -6.24 9.94 12.51
N SER A 160 -5.35 10.88 12.77
CA SER A 160 -5.38 12.28 12.32
C SER A 160 -4.59 12.54 11.04
N ASP A 161 -3.98 11.52 10.44
CA ASP A 161 -3.41 11.60 9.09
C ASP A 161 -4.50 12.15 8.13
N ASN A 162 -4.08 13.08 7.27
CA ASN A 162 -4.82 13.89 6.31
C ASN A 162 -5.94 14.76 6.92
N ALA A 163 -5.98 14.97 8.24
CA ALA A 163 -7.04 15.78 8.85
C ALA A 163 -6.99 17.26 8.45
N ALA A 164 -5.79 17.82 8.24
CA ALA A 164 -5.61 19.23 7.89
C ALA A 164 -5.53 19.48 6.37
N ILE A 165 -5.28 18.42 5.59
CA ILE A 165 -4.91 18.54 4.18
C ILE A 165 -6.11 18.54 3.22
N LEU A 166 -7.23 17.89 3.59
CA LEU A 166 -8.42 17.76 2.73
C LEU A 166 -9.50 18.84 2.96
N VAL A 167 -9.18 19.91 3.69
CA VAL A 167 -10.17 20.87 4.18
C VAL A 167 -10.76 21.79 3.10
N ASP A 168 -10.11 21.94 1.95
CA ASP A 168 -10.55 22.86 0.89
C ASP A 168 -11.38 22.19 -0.22
N GLY A 169 -11.45 20.85 -0.23
CA GLY A 169 -12.16 20.07 -1.24
C GLY A 169 -11.69 20.29 -2.69
N SER A 170 -10.54 20.94 -2.91
CA SER A 170 -10.09 21.36 -4.24
C SER A 170 -9.47 20.22 -5.04
N GLY A 171 -9.09 19.13 -4.38
CA GLY A 171 -8.37 18.00 -5.00
C GLY A 171 -6.94 18.33 -5.40
N SER A 172 -6.42 19.49 -4.96
CA SER A 172 -5.06 19.99 -5.25
C SER A 172 -3.95 19.06 -4.76
N LEU A 173 -4.24 18.12 -3.87
CA LEU A 173 -3.25 17.20 -3.30
C LEU A 173 -2.62 16.27 -4.32
N VAL A 174 -3.33 15.90 -5.38
CA VAL A 174 -2.82 14.93 -6.36
C VAL A 174 -1.59 15.48 -7.12
N PRO A 175 -1.58 16.75 -7.58
CA PRO A 175 -0.38 17.35 -8.17
C PRO A 175 0.54 18.09 -7.17
N ALA A 176 0.11 18.33 -5.93
CA ALA A 176 0.72 19.32 -5.05
C ALA A 176 0.66 18.99 -3.54
N ASN A 177 0.63 17.70 -3.18
CA ASN A 177 0.89 17.32 -1.79
C ASN A 177 2.29 17.83 -1.43
N TRP A 178 2.37 18.73 -0.45
CA TRP A 178 3.62 19.39 -0.05
C TRP A 178 4.17 20.46 -1.03
N LEU A 179 3.31 21.27 -1.65
CA LEU A 179 3.77 22.55 -2.18
C LEU A 179 4.14 23.50 -1.02
N ASN A 180 5.35 23.37 -0.48
CA ASN A 180 5.99 24.39 0.35
C ASN A 180 6.36 25.60 -0.54
N ILE A 181 5.36 26.34 -1.01
CA ILE A 181 5.54 27.64 -1.67
C ILE A 181 6.15 28.66 -0.68
N THR A 182 6.19 28.32 0.61
CA THR A 182 6.89 29.07 1.65
C THR A 182 8.30 28.53 1.88
N GLY A 183 9.20 28.83 0.94
CA GLY A 183 10.60 29.15 1.24
C GLY A 183 11.57 28.04 1.67
N ASP A 184 11.19 26.77 1.75
CA ASP A 184 12.19 25.71 2.04
C ASP A 184 12.99 25.29 0.81
N GLY A 185 12.43 25.43 -0.40
CA GLY A 185 13.20 25.31 -1.65
C GLY A 185 13.89 26.61 -2.08
N LEU A 186 13.55 27.75 -1.45
CA LEU A 186 14.02 29.09 -1.81
C LEU A 186 14.13 29.99 -0.55
N ASN A 187 15.16 29.76 0.25
CA ASN A 187 15.64 30.62 1.35
C ASN A 187 14.60 31.18 2.36
N GLN A 188 14.42 30.46 3.48
CA GLN A 188 14.11 30.88 4.86
C GLN A 188 13.14 32.06 5.13
N VAL A 189 12.02 31.77 5.81
CA VAL A 189 11.50 32.55 6.97
C VAL A 189 10.54 31.74 7.86
N ASN A 190 10.82 31.67 9.16
CA ASN A 190 9.95 31.26 10.27
C ASN A 190 9.89 32.49 11.23
N PRO A 191 8.83 32.84 12.01
CA PRO A 191 7.90 31.90 12.62
C PRO A 191 6.44 32.33 12.85
N LEU A 192 5.56 31.33 13.08
CA LEU A 192 4.36 31.29 13.92
C LEU A 192 3.43 30.11 13.50
N GLY A 193 3.56 28.97 14.19
CA GLY A 193 2.62 27.85 14.14
C GLY A 193 3.09 26.67 13.31
N PHE A 194 3.97 25.84 13.86
CA PHE A 194 4.58 24.72 13.13
C PHE A 194 4.58 23.44 13.98
N CYS A 195 4.36 22.32 13.31
CA CYS A 195 4.31 21.00 13.93
C CYS A 195 5.66 20.56 14.48
N HIS A 196 5.63 19.63 15.44
CA HIS A 196 6.74 19.32 16.35
C HIS A 196 7.98 18.65 15.73
N THR A 197 8.19 18.73 14.42
CA THR A 197 9.45 18.36 13.76
C THR A 197 9.91 19.46 12.82
N ILE A 198 11.16 19.86 13.03
CA ILE A 198 11.86 21.02 12.48
C ILE A 198 12.00 20.89 10.96
N GLY A 199 11.41 21.83 10.19
CA GLY A 199 11.86 22.09 8.81
C GLY A 199 10.82 22.30 7.71
N ASP A 200 9.50 22.21 7.96
CA ASP A 200 8.50 22.29 6.87
C ASP A 200 7.27 23.16 7.20
N GLY A 201 6.74 23.84 6.19
CA GLY A 201 5.79 24.98 6.23
C GLY A 201 4.40 24.82 6.90
N ILE A 202 3.71 25.97 7.07
CA ILE A 202 2.35 26.07 7.63
C ILE A 202 1.35 25.57 6.57
N GLY A 203 0.92 24.32 6.67
CA GLY A 203 0.02 23.69 5.69
C GLY A 203 0.29 22.21 5.45
N GLY A 204 1.41 21.69 5.97
CA GLY A 204 1.73 20.27 5.91
C GLY A 204 0.86 19.41 6.82
N ASP A 205 0.58 18.18 6.40
CA ASP A 205 0.08 17.13 7.28
C ASP A 205 1.21 16.67 8.19
N CYS A 206 1.15 17.17 9.41
CA CYS A 206 2.11 16.88 10.46
C CYS A 206 2.12 15.42 10.91
N ASN A 207 1.11 14.66 10.48
CA ASN A 207 0.91 13.26 10.75
C ASN A 207 0.85 12.44 9.43
N GLY A 208 1.32 13.02 8.32
CA GLY A 208 1.28 12.49 6.95
C GLY A 208 2.28 11.37 6.69
N VAL A 209 2.57 10.56 7.69
CA VAL A 209 3.50 9.43 7.63
C VAL A 209 2.82 8.14 8.06
N THR A 210 3.32 7.03 7.52
CA THR A 210 2.82 5.70 7.87
C THR A 210 3.66 5.09 8.98
N LEU A 211 2.99 4.66 10.06
CA LEU A 211 3.61 4.13 11.27
C LEU A 211 3.07 2.74 11.59
N ASN A 212 3.84 1.95 12.35
CA ASN A 212 3.43 0.66 12.89
C ASN A 212 2.50 0.87 14.08
N VAL A 213 1.20 0.75 13.81
CA VAL A 213 0.16 1.05 14.79
C VAL A 213 -0.89 -0.04 14.85
N VAL A 214 -1.56 -0.09 15.99
CA VAL A 214 -2.92 -0.60 16.13
C VAL A 214 -3.86 0.59 15.96
N ARG A 215 -4.82 0.50 15.05
CA ARG A 215 -5.83 1.54 14.82
C ARG A 215 -7.23 0.97 14.92
N TYR A 216 -8.10 1.71 15.57
CA TYR A 216 -9.53 1.46 15.61
C TYR A 216 -10.28 2.61 14.92
N ASP A 217 -11.21 2.25 14.03
CA ASP A 217 -12.16 3.17 13.37
C ASP A 217 -13.58 2.76 13.74
N THR A 218 -14.39 3.69 14.26
CA THR A 218 -15.80 3.42 14.58
C THR A 218 -16.64 3.29 13.29
N PRO A 219 -17.82 2.65 13.36
CA PRO A 219 -18.85 2.90 12.37
C PRO A 219 -19.25 4.38 12.32
N VAL A 220 -19.95 4.77 11.24
CA VAL A 220 -20.53 6.10 11.12
C VAL A 220 -21.89 6.12 11.83
N PHE A 221 -22.08 7.07 12.74
CA PHE A 221 -23.34 7.25 13.47
C PHE A 221 -23.80 8.70 13.34
N GLY A 222 -24.92 8.92 12.66
CA GLY A 222 -25.48 10.27 12.48
C GLY A 222 -24.53 11.25 11.78
N GLY A 223 -23.70 10.75 10.85
CA GLY A 223 -22.66 11.53 10.16
C GLY A 223 -21.32 11.60 10.89
N PHE A 224 -21.24 11.18 12.16
CA PHE A 224 -20.00 11.19 12.93
C PHE A 224 -19.23 9.89 12.83
N SER A 225 -17.90 9.98 12.83
CA SER A 225 -16.98 8.85 12.98
C SER A 225 -15.76 9.27 13.80
N PHE A 226 -15.19 8.31 14.53
CA PHE A 226 -14.01 8.52 15.36
C PHE A 226 -12.96 7.46 15.06
N SER A 227 -11.70 7.84 15.23
CA SER A 227 -10.55 6.96 15.05
C SER A 227 -9.56 7.16 16.18
N ALA A 228 -8.87 6.09 16.57
CA ALA A 228 -7.76 6.14 17.52
C ALA A 228 -6.64 5.21 17.05
N SER A 229 -5.39 5.64 17.22
CA SER A 229 -4.20 4.87 16.92
C SER A 229 -3.26 4.82 18.13
N TRP A 230 -2.55 3.72 18.29
CA TRP A 230 -1.49 3.54 19.28
C TRP A 230 -0.41 2.62 18.71
N GLY A 231 0.86 2.92 18.95
CA GLY A 231 1.99 2.12 18.49
C GLY A 231 3.30 2.89 18.55
N GLU A 232 4.30 2.40 17.80
CA GLU A 232 5.67 2.91 17.84
C GLU A 232 6.21 3.09 19.28
N ASP A 233 7.14 4.02 19.50
CA ASP A 233 7.63 4.41 20.83
C ASP A 233 6.70 5.50 21.41
N ASP A 234 5.83 5.08 22.33
CA ASP A 234 4.90 5.94 23.09
C ASP A 234 3.97 6.86 22.26
N MET A 235 3.68 6.50 21.00
CA MET A 235 2.77 7.26 20.14
C MET A 235 1.32 6.84 20.31
N TRP A 236 0.44 7.84 20.44
CA TRP A 236 -1.00 7.67 20.35
C TRP A 236 -1.63 8.88 19.65
N ASP A 237 -2.77 8.66 19.00
CA ASP A 237 -3.42 9.66 18.17
C ASP A 237 -4.93 9.42 18.12
N VAL A 238 -5.73 10.49 18.01
CA VAL A 238 -7.19 10.43 17.95
C VAL A 238 -7.73 11.45 16.95
N ALA A 239 -8.79 11.08 16.24
CA ALA A 239 -9.46 11.97 15.31
C ALA A 239 -10.98 11.77 15.32
N GLY A 240 -11.71 12.86 15.08
CA GLY A 240 -13.15 12.86 14.84
C GLY A 240 -13.46 13.48 13.49
N ARG A 241 -14.40 12.91 12.75
CA ARG A 241 -14.87 13.41 11.45
C ARG A 241 -16.39 13.47 11.44
N TYR A 242 -16.92 14.51 10.80
CA TYR A 242 -18.35 14.66 10.52
C TYR A 242 -18.54 14.79 9.01
N ALA A 243 -19.56 14.12 8.48
CA ALA A 243 -20.02 14.29 7.12
C ALA A 243 -21.54 14.44 7.14
N GLY A 244 -22.03 15.57 6.64
CA GLY A 244 -23.46 15.89 6.65
C GLY A 244 -23.90 16.66 5.41
N GLU A 245 -25.20 16.95 5.35
CA GLU A 245 -25.77 17.83 4.34
C GLU A 245 -26.73 18.80 5.02
N PHE A 246 -26.60 20.09 4.69
CA PHE A 246 -27.51 21.13 5.14
C PHE A 246 -27.94 21.97 3.93
N ASN A 247 -29.24 22.01 3.64
CA ASN A 247 -29.81 22.77 2.51
C ASN A 247 -29.12 22.50 1.15
N GLY A 248 -28.78 21.24 0.84
CA GLY A 248 -28.09 20.89 -0.41
C GLY A 248 -26.58 21.14 -0.40
N ILE A 249 -26.02 21.64 0.70
CA ILE A 249 -24.59 21.89 0.89
C ILE A 249 -24.00 20.78 1.74
N LYS A 250 -22.98 20.10 1.22
CA LYS A 250 -22.21 19.10 1.96
C LYS A 250 -21.34 19.78 3.02
N LEU A 251 -21.35 19.22 4.23
CA LEU A 251 -20.58 19.66 5.41
C LEU A 251 -19.58 18.59 5.80
#